data_AF-A0A060W856-F1
#
_entry.id   AF-A0A060W856-F1
#
_cell.length_a   1.000
_cell.length_b   1.000
_cell.length_c   1.000
_cell.angle_alpha   90.00
_cell.angle_beta   90.00
_cell.angle_gamma   90.00
#
_symmetry.space_group_name_H-M   'P 1'
#
loop_
_entity.id
_entity.type
_entity.pdbx_description
1 polymer ?
#
loop_
_entity_poly.entity_id
_entity_poly.type
_entity_poly.pdbx_seq_one_letter_code
_entity_poly.pdbx_strand_id
1 'polypeptide(L)'
;MVALSLKICVRQCNVVKTMQFEPCTPVYDACRIIRERVPEAQTGQASDYGLFLSDDDPRKGIWLESGRTLDYYMLRNGDVLEYKKKQRPQKIKMLDGAVKTIMVDDSKTVGELLVTICSRIGITNYEEYSLIQEAVEEKKEDGHGTGTLKKDRTLLRDERKMERLKAKLHTDDDLNWLDHSRTFREQGVEESEMLLLRRKFFYSDQNVDSRDPVQLNLLYVQARDDILNGSHPVSFDKACEFAGIQAQIQFGLHVEHKHKTGFLDLKEFLPKEYIKQRGSEKKIFVDHKTCGEMTEIESKVNYVKLARSLPTYGVSFFLVKEKMKSKNKLVPRLLGITKESVMRVEEKTKDVVQEWPLTTVKRWAASPKSFTLDFGEYQESYYSVQTTEGEQISQLIAGYIDIILKKASQVKPETLPTSIFF
;
A
#
# COMPACT_ATOMS: atom_id res chain seq x y z
N MET A 1 -4.07 37.35 35.64
CA MET A 1 -4.09 36.33 34.57
C MET A 1 -3.22 35.18 35.03
N VAL A 2 -3.71 33.94 35.04
CA VAL A 2 -2.93 32.79 35.56
C VAL A 2 -1.93 32.38 34.47
N ALA A 3 -0.64 32.63 34.72
CA ALA A 3 0.43 32.26 33.80
C ALA A 3 0.71 30.76 33.88
N LEU A 4 0.94 30.15 32.71
CA LEU A 4 1.38 28.76 32.57
C LEU A 4 2.91 28.72 32.60
N SER A 5 3.49 28.06 33.60
CA SER A 5 4.93 27.91 33.76
C SER A 5 5.40 26.57 33.19
N LEU A 6 6.06 26.59 32.05
CA LEU A 6 6.53 25.40 31.32
C LEU A 6 8.05 25.30 31.35
N LYS A 7 8.57 24.07 31.35
CA LYS A 7 10.00 23.78 31.17
C LYS A 7 10.26 23.53 29.69
N ILE A 8 11.04 24.40 29.05
CA ILE A 8 11.39 24.28 27.64
C ILE A 8 12.76 23.63 27.51
N CYS A 9 12.80 22.46 26.91
CA CYS A 9 14.00 21.70 26.59
C CYS A 9 14.51 22.05 25.19
N VAL A 10 15.79 22.36 25.05
CA VAL A 10 16.45 22.67 23.77
C VAL A 10 17.67 21.76 23.60
N ARG A 11 17.99 21.39 22.35
CA ARG A 11 19.11 20.48 21.98
C ARG A 11 19.07 19.15 22.75
N GLN A 12 18.01 18.35 22.59
CA GLN A 12 17.86 17.05 23.27
C GLN A 12 17.99 17.17 24.80
N CYS A 13 17.31 18.18 25.37
CA CYS A 13 17.27 18.43 26.82
C CYS A 13 18.61 18.84 27.47
N ASN A 14 19.65 19.15 26.69
CA ASN A 14 20.91 19.70 27.23
C ASN A 14 20.71 21.05 27.92
N VAL A 15 19.70 21.83 27.51
CA VAL A 15 19.32 23.09 28.14
C VAL A 15 17.84 23.04 28.49
N VAL A 16 17.53 23.30 29.76
CA VAL A 16 16.15 23.40 30.25
C VAL A 16 15.93 24.80 30.80
N LYS A 17 14.96 25.52 30.26
CA LYS A 17 14.57 26.88 30.71
C LYS A 17 13.12 26.90 31.13
N THR A 18 12.86 27.30 32.37
CA THR A 18 11.48 27.57 32.82
C THR A 18 11.02 28.89 32.24
N MET A 19 9.92 28.87 31.50
CA MET A 19 9.33 30.03 30.84
C MET A 19 7.85 30.16 31.21
N GLN A 20 7.35 31.39 31.22
CA GLN A 20 5.94 31.68 31.50
C GLN A 20 5.24 32.12 30.22
N PHE A 21 4.08 31.52 29.97
CA PHE A 21 3.22 31.81 28.82
C PHE A 21 1.79 32.05 29.30
N GLU A 22 1.01 32.78 28.50
CA GLU A 22 -0.45 32.80 28.70
C GLU A 22 -1.04 31.49 28.16
N PRO A 23 -2.04 30.86 28.82
CA PRO A 23 -2.63 29.60 28.33
C PRO A 23 -3.15 29.68 26.90
N CYS A 24 -3.70 30.83 26.50
CA CYS A 24 -4.20 31.10 25.15
C CYS A 24 -3.10 31.49 24.14
N THR A 25 -1.82 31.45 24.52
CA THR A 25 -0.71 31.78 23.60
C THR A 25 -0.71 30.78 22.44
N PRO A 26 -0.76 31.24 21.18
CA PRO A 26 -0.61 30.36 20.03
C PRO A 26 0.77 29.69 20.01
N VAL A 27 0.84 28.43 19.56
CA VAL A 27 2.09 27.65 19.51
C VAL A 27 3.16 28.34 18.65
N TYR A 28 2.78 29.03 17.57
CA TYR A 28 3.74 29.78 16.75
C TYR A 28 4.35 30.97 17.53
N ASP A 29 3.56 31.68 18.33
CA ASP A 29 4.05 32.77 19.18
C ASP A 29 4.92 32.22 20.31
N ALA A 30 4.54 31.09 20.92
CA ALA A 30 5.36 30.40 21.91
C ALA A 30 6.73 30.02 21.33
N CYS A 31 6.77 29.47 20.11
CA CYS A 31 8.02 29.20 19.39
C CYS A 31 8.85 30.47 19.17
N ARG A 32 8.23 31.59 18.77
CA ARG A 32 8.92 32.88 18.57
C ARG A 32 9.56 33.36 19.88
N ILE A 33 8.80 33.36 20.98
CA ILE A 33 9.27 33.77 22.31
C ILE A 33 10.45 32.90 22.77
N ILE A 34 10.40 31.59 22.52
CA ILE A 34 11.50 30.66 22.85
C ILE A 34 12.76 31.02 22.07
N ARG A 35 12.66 31.27 20.75
CA ARG A 35 13.82 31.66 19.94
C ARG A 35 14.42 33.00 20.36
N GLU A 36 13.59 33.96 20.76
CA GLU A 36 14.06 35.27 21.22
C GLU A 36 14.79 35.19 22.56
N ARG A 37 14.35 34.31 23.47
CA ARG A 37 14.85 34.24 24.86
C ARG A 37 15.90 33.15 25.10
N VAL A 38 16.00 32.15 24.22
CA VAL A 38 16.92 31.01 24.37
C VAL A 38 17.91 31.01 23.19
N PRO A 39 19.17 31.44 23.40
CA PRO A 39 20.18 31.50 22.34
C PRO A 39 20.37 30.17 21.59
N GLU A 40 20.29 29.05 22.30
CA GLU A 40 20.45 27.70 21.76
C GLU A 40 19.30 27.31 20.80
N ALA A 41 18.16 28.00 20.87
CA ALA A 41 17.01 27.80 20.00
C ALA A 41 17.10 28.61 18.68
N GLN A 42 18.11 29.48 18.53
CA GLN A 42 18.27 30.32 17.33
C GLN A 42 18.94 29.60 16.15
N THR A 43 19.28 28.31 16.29
CA THR A 43 19.91 27.53 15.22
C THR A 43 18.93 27.23 14.08
N GLY A 44 19.37 27.42 12.83
CA GLY A 44 18.56 27.10 11.63
C GLY A 44 17.33 28.00 11.43
N GLN A 45 16.48 27.65 10.47
CA GLN A 45 15.24 28.38 10.20
C GLN A 45 14.15 28.02 11.20
N ALA A 46 13.31 28.97 11.59
CA ALA A 46 12.24 28.74 12.56
C ALA A 46 11.22 27.69 12.10
N SER A 47 10.99 27.57 10.78
CA SER A 47 10.10 26.59 10.16
C SER A 47 10.54 25.14 10.35
N ASP A 48 11.84 24.91 10.57
CA ASP A 48 12.40 23.56 10.75
C ASP A 48 12.19 23.01 12.16
N TYR A 49 11.64 23.82 13.07
CA TYR A 49 11.48 23.48 14.48
C TYR A 49 10.01 23.60 14.90
N GLY A 50 9.68 22.92 16.00
CA GLY A 50 8.38 23.02 16.65
C GLY A 50 8.47 22.65 18.12
N LEU A 51 7.32 22.73 18.79
CA LEU A 51 7.17 22.21 20.15
C LEU A 51 6.70 20.76 20.08
N PHE A 52 7.36 19.91 20.85
CA PHE A 52 7.08 18.50 20.96
C PHE A 52 6.82 18.14 22.43
N LEU A 53 5.71 17.44 22.67
CA LEU A 53 5.37 16.87 23.97
C LEU A 53 5.76 15.39 23.94
N SER A 54 6.76 15.02 24.74
CA SER A 54 7.24 13.64 24.85
C SER A 54 6.28 12.79 25.69
N ASP A 55 6.25 11.49 25.40
CA ASP A 55 5.56 10.46 26.19
C ASP A 55 6.56 9.31 26.44
N ASP A 56 6.32 8.50 27.47
CA ASP A 56 7.14 7.30 27.77
C ASP A 56 7.14 6.32 26.60
N ASP A 57 6.02 6.25 25.85
CA ASP A 57 5.95 5.58 24.57
C ASP A 57 6.30 6.58 23.44
N PRO A 58 7.44 6.41 22.74
CA PRO A 58 7.84 7.32 21.67
C PRO A 58 6.81 7.48 20.54
N ARG A 59 5.87 6.53 20.40
CA ARG A 59 4.79 6.54 19.41
C ARG A 59 3.65 7.50 19.77
N LYS A 60 3.54 7.85 21.05
CA LYS A 60 2.49 8.74 21.59
C LYS A 60 2.95 10.18 21.75
N GLY A 61 4.23 10.48 21.49
CA GLY A 61 4.72 11.85 21.52
C GLY A 61 4.08 12.71 20.42
N ILE A 62 3.73 13.95 20.76
CA ILE A 62 2.87 14.81 19.93
C ILE A 62 3.62 16.08 19.53
N TRP A 63 3.58 16.41 18.24
CA TRP A 63 3.97 17.73 17.75
C TRP A 63 2.82 18.72 17.90
N LEU A 64 3.08 19.85 18.55
CA LEU A 64 2.05 20.89 18.72
C LEU A 64 1.85 21.63 17.40
N GLU A 65 0.59 21.78 17.00
CA GLU A 65 0.17 22.47 15.79
C GLU A 65 0.34 23.99 15.95
N SER A 66 1.00 24.64 15.00
CA SER A 66 1.34 26.06 15.09
C SER A 66 0.13 26.98 15.32
N GLY A 67 -1.04 26.63 14.76
CA GLY A 67 -2.27 27.43 14.88
C GLY A 67 -3.10 27.16 16.15
N ARG A 68 -2.73 26.15 16.96
CA ARG A 68 -3.41 25.86 18.23
C ARG A 68 -2.81 26.68 19.36
N THR A 69 -3.57 26.83 20.44
CA THR A 69 -3.15 27.46 21.69
C THR A 69 -2.53 26.43 22.64
N LEU A 70 -1.72 26.86 23.60
CA LEU A 70 -1.07 25.96 24.55
C LEU A 70 -2.07 25.21 25.45
N ASP A 71 -3.18 25.85 25.83
CA ASP A 71 -4.24 25.26 26.64
C ASP A 71 -5.02 24.12 25.95
N TYR A 72 -5.05 24.09 24.62
CA TYR A 72 -5.64 22.99 23.83
C TYR A 72 -5.01 21.63 24.20
N TYR A 73 -3.72 21.63 24.54
CA TYR A 73 -2.96 20.43 24.89
C TYR A 73 -3.02 20.07 26.38
N MET A 74 -3.87 20.75 27.16
CA MET A 74 -4.06 20.51 28.59
C MET A 74 -2.77 20.59 29.43
N LEU A 75 -1.83 21.43 28.99
CA LEU A 75 -0.55 21.64 29.67
C LEU A 75 -0.75 22.24 31.07
N ARG A 76 0.07 21.81 32.02
CA ARG A 76 0.08 22.23 33.41
C ARG A 76 1.41 22.84 33.81
N ASN A 77 1.40 23.55 34.94
CA ASN A 77 2.62 24.11 35.51
C ASN A 77 3.64 23.02 35.82
N GLY A 78 4.85 23.17 35.29
CA GLY A 78 5.95 22.23 35.43
C GLY A 78 6.09 21.21 34.30
N ASP A 79 5.11 21.13 33.39
CA ASP A 79 5.17 20.27 32.21
C ASP A 79 6.35 20.66 31.31
N VAL A 80 6.88 19.67 30.61
CA VAL A 80 8.09 19.79 29.79
C VAL A 80 7.69 19.76 28.31
N LEU A 81 8.15 20.76 27.55
CA LEU A 81 8.06 20.77 26.09
C LEU A 81 9.46 20.81 25.50
N GLU A 82 9.67 20.05 24.43
CA GLU A 82 10.91 20.08 23.66
C GLU A 82 10.77 21.03 22.47
N TYR A 83 11.66 22.02 22.38
CA TYR A 83 11.87 22.77 21.15
C TYR A 83 12.81 21.96 20.24
N LYS A 84 12.20 21.16 19.36
CA LYS A 84 12.85 20.09 18.61
C LYS A 84 12.83 20.38 17.12
N LYS A 85 13.88 19.92 16.42
CA LYS A 85 13.95 19.96 14.95
C LYS A 85 12.99 18.91 14.39
N LYS A 86 12.09 19.33 13.49
CA LYS A 86 11.10 18.47 12.83
C LYS A 86 11.71 17.56 11.78
N GLN A 87 12.76 18.05 11.11
CA GLN A 87 13.41 17.33 10.02
C GLN A 87 14.25 16.16 10.55
N ARG A 88 13.87 14.93 10.19
CA ARG A 88 14.60 13.69 10.48
C ARG A 88 15.04 13.01 9.17
N PRO A 89 16.18 12.32 9.13
CA PRO A 89 16.54 11.49 7.98
C PRO A 89 15.67 10.23 7.94
N GLN A 90 15.22 9.83 6.75
CA GLN A 90 14.52 8.56 6.52
C GLN A 90 15.14 7.84 5.32
N LYS A 91 15.45 6.55 5.45
CA LYS A 91 15.93 5.72 4.34
C LYS A 91 14.75 5.20 3.54
N ILE A 92 14.74 5.51 2.24
CA ILE A 92 13.73 5.06 1.28
C ILE A 92 14.42 4.22 0.21
N LYS A 93 13.97 2.99 0.05
CA LYS A 93 14.34 2.07 -1.03
C LYS A 93 13.40 2.28 -2.21
N MET A 94 13.98 2.49 -3.37
CA MET A 94 13.29 2.73 -4.64
C MET A 94 12.98 1.42 -5.37
N LEU A 95 12.15 1.50 -6.41
CA LEU A 95 11.78 0.36 -7.27
C LEU A 95 12.98 -0.24 -8.04
N ASP A 96 13.99 0.57 -8.34
CA ASP A 96 15.24 0.11 -8.97
C ASP A 96 16.23 -0.51 -7.97
N GLY A 97 15.84 -0.61 -6.69
CA GLY A 97 16.67 -1.13 -5.60
C GLY A 97 17.62 -0.10 -4.98
N ALA A 98 17.72 1.13 -5.51
CA ALA A 98 18.54 2.18 -4.93
C ALA A 98 17.98 2.64 -3.58
N VAL A 99 18.85 2.91 -2.62
CA VAL A 99 18.46 3.45 -1.30
C VAL A 99 18.89 4.91 -1.21
N LYS A 100 17.93 5.81 -0.97
CA LYS A 100 18.21 7.24 -0.72
C LYS A 100 17.81 7.62 0.70
N THR A 101 18.63 8.44 1.34
CA THR A 101 18.28 9.06 2.62
C THR A 101 17.65 10.43 2.35
N ILE A 102 16.42 10.62 2.79
CA ILE A 102 15.62 11.81 2.51
C ILE A 102 15.25 12.47 3.84
N MET A 103 15.49 13.78 3.97
CA MET A 103 15.02 14.56 5.13
C MET A 103 13.51 14.75 5.06
N VAL A 104 12.77 14.29 6.07
CA VAL A 104 11.31 14.35 6.17
C VAL A 104 10.89 15.05 7.46
N ASP A 105 9.73 15.71 7.46
CA ASP A 105 9.16 16.37 8.63
C ASP A 105 8.40 15.36 9.51
N ASP A 106 8.90 15.07 10.71
CA ASP A 106 8.32 14.10 11.66
C ASP A 106 6.91 14.47 12.14
N SER A 107 6.49 15.73 11.97
CA SER A 107 5.13 16.19 12.31
C SER A 107 4.11 15.97 11.21
N LYS A 108 4.53 15.53 10.02
CA LYS A 108 3.69 15.39 8.84
C LYS A 108 3.19 13.96 8.65
N THR A 109 2.00 13.83 8.08
CA THR A 109 1.42 12.51 7.77
C THR A 109 2.18 11.85 6.62
N VAL A 110 2.08 10.53 6.50
CA VAL A 110 2.68 9.79 5.39
C VAL A 110 2.21 10.31 4.03
N GLY A 111 0.93 10.71 3.91
CA GLY A 111 0.39 11.31 2.69
C GLY A 111 1.10 12.62 2.30
N GLU A 112 1.32 13.53 3.25
CA GLU A 112 2.06 14.78 3.00
C GLU A 112 3.54 14.52 2.70
N LEU A 113 4.15 13.52 3.37
CA LEU A 113 5.54 13.15 3.18
C LEU A 113 5.79 12.53 1.79
N LEU A 114 4.83 11.76 1.26
CA LEU A 114 4.90 11.20 -0.09
C LEU A 114 5.08 12.28 -1.16
N VAL A 115 4.42 13.43 -1.02
CA VAL A 115 4.60 14.57 -1.94
C VAL A 115 6.07 14.99 -1.98
N THR A 116 6.69 15.13 -0.81
CA THR A 116 8.08 15.58 -0.67
C THR A 116 9.07 14.51 -1.16
N ILE A 117 8.83 13.25 -0.79
CA ILE A 117 9.67 12.10 -1.17
C ILE A 117 9.66 11.95 -2.69
N CYS A 118 8.47 11.82 -3.30
CA CYS A 118 8.30 11.64 -4.74
C CYS A 118 8.88 12.81 -5.54
N SER A 119 8.62 14.05 -5.12
CA SER A 119 9.15 15.25 -5.80
C SER A 119 10.68 15.27 -5.83
N ARG A 120 11.36 14.85 -4.75
CA ARG A 120 12.83 14.77 -4.70
C ARG A 120 13.42 13.65 -5.55
N ILE A 121 12.62 12.65 -5.90
CA ILE A 121 13.03 11.51 -6.73
C ILE A 121 12.69 11.76 -8.21
N GLY A 122 11.83 12.74 -8.51
CA GLY A 122 11.37 13.05 -9.86
C GLY A 122 10.06 12.34 -10.25
N ILE A 123 9.30 11.83 -9.27
CA ILE A 123 7.99 11.21 -9.49
C ILE A 123 6.91 12.29 -9.36
N THR A 124 6.16 12.53 -10.43
CA THR A 124 5.13 13.59 -10.49
C THR A 124 3.75 13.11 -10.03
N ASN A 125 3.43 11.83 -10.24
CA ASN A 125 2.17 11.17 -9.86
C ASN A 125 2.24 10.55 -8.46
N TYR A 126 2.63 11.33 -7.44
CA TYR A 126 2.84 10.82 -6.07
C TYR A 126 1.58 10.18 -5.45
N GLU A 127 0.37 10.59 -5.88
CA GLU A 127 -0.91 10.05 -5.41
C GLU A 127 -1.07 8.55 -5.68
N GLU A 128 -0.27 8.02 -6.62
CA GLU A 128 -0.28 6.62 -6.98
C GLU A 128 0.69 5.78 -6.16
N TYR A 129 1.53 6.39 -5.34
CA TYR A 129 2.56 5.71 -4.57
C TYR A 129 2.23 5.68 -3.08
N SER A 130 2.82 4.71 -2.39
CA SER A 130 2.74 4.55 -0.95
C SER A 130 4.04 3.93 -0.43
N LEU A 131 4.19 3.94 0.88
CA LEU A 131 5.33 3.34 1.57
C LEU A 131 4.93 2.04 2.25
N ILE A 132 5.85 1.08 2.23
CA ILE A 132 5.76 -0.21 2.93
C ILE A 132 6.88 -0.24 3.97
N GLN A 133 6.53 -0.66 5.18
CA GLN A 133 7.50 -0.98 6.22
C GLN A 133 7.93 -2.44 6.04
N GLU A 134 9.12 -2.67 5.48
CA GLU A 134 9.66 -4.04 5.35
C GLU A 134 9.94 -4.58 6.77
N ALA A 135 9.22 -5.63 7.18
CA ALA A 135 9.52 -6.30 8.43
C ALA A 135 10.88 -7.00 8.30
N VAL A 136 11.81 -6.73 9.21
CA VAL A 136 12.99 -7.59 9.38
C VAL A 136 12.46 -8.92 9.90
N GLU A 137 12.60 -10.00 9.12
CA GLU A 137 12.24 -11.34 9.58
C GLU A 137 13.09 -11.70 10.81
N GLU A 138 12.55 -11.46 12.01
CA GLU A 138 13.00 -12.20 13.18
C GLU A 138 12.58 -13.65 12.96
N LYS A 139 13.59 -14.53 12.80
CA LYS A 139 13.39 -15.99 12.81
C LYS A 139 12.67 -16.36 14.09
N LYS A 140 11.34 -16.53 14.03
CA LYS A 140 10.58 -17.16 15.10
C LYS A 140 10.98 -18.62 15.15
N GLU A 141 11.69 -19.00 16.22
CA GLU A 141 11.83 -20.39 16.62
C GLU A 141 10.43 -20.98 16.87
N ASP A 142 10.20 -22.16 16.30
CA ASP A 142 8.93 -22.90 16.35
C ASP A 142 8.59 -23.34 17.79
N GLY A 143 7.93 -22.46 18.55
CA GLY A 143 7.29 -22.79 19.81
C GLY A 143 6.00 -23.58 19.61
N HIS A 144 6.08 -24.91 19.59
CA HIS A 144 4.90 -25.80 19.67
C HIS A 144 4.21 -25.68 21.04
N GLY A 145 3.14 -24.88 21.11
CA GLY A 145 2.21 -24.83 22.23
C GLY A 145 0.97 -25.68 21.97
N THR A 146 0.91 -26.88 22.56
CA THR A 146 -0.27 -27.74 22.56
C THR A 146 -1.37 -27.19 23.47
N GLY A 147 -2.47 -26.71 22.88
CA GLY A 147 -3.71 -26.36 23.59
C GLY A 147 -4.92 -27.06 22.96
N THR A 148 -5.43 -28.09 23.63
CA THR A 148 -6.56 -28.92 23.19
C THR A 148 -7.91 -28.22 23.36
N LEU A 149 -8.50 -27.79 22.25
CA LEU A 149 -9.95 -27.65 22.09
C LEU A 149 -10.34 -28.39 20.81
N LYS A 150 -11.20 -29.40 20.93
CA LYS A 150 -11.66 -30.25 19.82
C LYS A 150 -12.51 -29.42 18.83
N LYS A 151 -11.84 -28.73 17.91
CA LYS A 151 -12.44 -28.14 16.71
C LYS A 151 -12.61 -29.27 15.68
N ASP A 152 -13.77 -29.32 15.03
CA ASP A 152 -14.19 -30.40 14.14
C ASP A 152 -13.14 -30.69 13.04
N ARG A 153 -12.80 -31.98 12.81
CA ARG A 153 -11.66 -32.41 11.96
C ARG A 153 -11.75 -31.92 10.51
N THR A 154 -12.96 -31.64 10.03
CA THR A 154 -13.26 -31.09 8.69
C THR A 154 -12.97 -29.60 8.59
N LEU A 155 -13.33 -28.80 9.60
CA LEU A 155 -13.08 -27.36 9.65
C LEU A 155 -11.57 -27.05 9.67
N LEU A 156 -10.79 -27.83 10.42
CA LEU A 156 -9.33 -27.71 10.49
C LEU A 156 -8.65 -28.01 9.14
N ARG A 157 -9.23 -28.90 8.33
CA ARG A 157 -8.69 -29.25 7.00
C ARG A 157 -8.94 -28.12 6.00
N ASP A 158 -10.10 -27.48 6.07
CA ASP A 158 -10.47 -26.35 5.20
C ASP A 158 -9.77 -25.05 5.60
N GLU A 159 -9.49 -24.83 6.90
CA GLU A 159 -8.62 -23.74 7.38
C GLU A 159 -7.19 -23.90 6.84
N ARG A 160 -6.56 -25.08 7.03
CA ARG A 160 -5.20 -25.34 6.51
C ARG A 160 -5.10 -25.27 4.99
N LYS A 161 -6.15 -25.69 4.27
CA LYS A 161 -6.20 -25.58 2.81
C LYS A 161 -6.26 -24.12 2.38
N MET A 162 -6.96 -23.28 3.14
CA MET A 162 -7.08 -21.85 2.89
C MET A 162 -5.76 -21.12 3.15
N GLU A 163 -5.10 -21.40 4.27
CA GLU A 163 -3.77 -20.85 4.56
C GLU A 163 -2.76 -21.21 3.46
N ARG A 164 -2.79 -22.47 2.99
CA ARG A 164 -1.95 -22.91 1.87
C ARG A 164 -2.29 -22.23 0.55
N LEU A 165 -3.54 -21.80 0.35
CA LEU A 165 -3.96 -21.11 -0.87
C LEU A 165 -3.60 -19.62 -0.78
N LYS A 166 -3.80 -19.00 0.38
CA LYS A 166 -3.36 -17.63 0.68
C LYS A 166 -1.83 -17.49 0.53
N ALA A 167 -1.07 -18.42 1.11
CA ALA A 167 0.38 -18.49 0.95
C ALA A 167 0.85 -18.75 -0.50
N LYS A 168 -0.03 -19.23 -1.39
CA LYS A 168 0.29 -19.44 -2.82
C LYS A 168 -0.11 -18.26 -3.70
N LEU A 169 -1.22 -17.60 -3.36
CA LEU A 169 -1.81 -16.53 -4.16
C LEU A 169 -1.17 -15.17 -3.92
N HIS A 170 -0.40 -14.98 -2.84
CA HIS A 170 0.34 -13.73 -2.52
C HIS A 170 -0.45 -12.48 -2.98
N THR A 171 -1.67 -12.39 -2.49
CA THR A 171 -2.46 -11.17 -2.53
C THR A 171 -1.62 -10.03 -1.93
N ASP A 172 -1.93 -8.76 -2.25
CA ASP A 172 -1.21 -7.56 -1.73
C ASP A 172 -1.09 -7.54 -0.17
N ASP A 173 -1.81 -8.46 0.49
CA ASP A 173 -1.87 -8.87 1.90
C ASP A 173 -0.54 -9.03 2.67
N ASP A 174 0.60 -9.30 2.04
CA ASP A 174 1.87 -9.49 2.77
C ASP A 174 2.68 -8.19 2.94
N LEU A 175 2.20 -7.08 2.37
CA LEU A 175 2.91 -5.81 2.39
C LEU A 175 2.36 -4.93 3.51
N ASN A 176 3.20 -4.61 4.49
CA ASN A 176 2.85 -3.74 5.61
C ASN A 176 2.82 -2.26 5.15
N TRP A 177 1.78 -1.90 4.40
CA TRP A 177 1.54 -0.55 3.91
C TRP A 177 1.30 0.42 5.07
N LEU A 178 1.94 1.58 5.00
CA LEU A 178 1.68 2.65 5.96
C LEU A 178 0.35 3.37 5.66
N ASP A 179 -0.34 3.77 6.73
CA ASP A 179 -1.54 4.61 6.72
C ASP A 179 -1.15 6.06 6.37
N HIS A 180 -1.79 6.60 5.33
CA HIS A 180 -1.53 7.95 4.80
C HIS A 180 -2.04 9.06 5.72
N SER A 181 -2.99 8.74 6.61
CA SER A 181 -3.61 9.71 7.53
C SER A 181 -2.80 9.93 8.82
N ARG A 182 -1.80 9.08 9.07
CA ARG A 182 -0.99 9.09 10.30
C ARG A 182 0.46 9.44 10.01
N THR A 183 1.17 9.90 11.02
CA THR A 183 2.63 10.15 10.94
C THR A 183 3.42 8.83 10.99
N PHE A 184 4.71 8.87 10.68
CA PHE A 184 5.60 7.72 10.88
C PHE A 184 5.70 7.31 12.36
N ARG A 185 5.77 8.29 13.27
CA ARG A 185 5.90 8.07 14.71
C ARG A 185 4.74 7.28 15.28
N GLU A 186 3.52 7.69 14.97
CA GLU A 186 2.29 7.04 15.44
C GLU A 186 2.14 5.60 14.95
N GLN A 187 2.77 5.29 13.81
CA GLN A 187 2.80 3.96 13.20
C GLN A 187 4.00 3.11 13.66
N GLY A 188 4.87 3.67 14.51
CA GLY A 188 6.02 2.97 15.06
C GLY A 188 7.18 2.81 14.08
N VAL A 189 7.28 3.65 13.05
CA VAL A 189 8.39 3.65 12.11
C VAL A 189 9.58 4.42 12.69
N GLU A 190 10.63 3.70 13.03
CA GLU A 190 11.86 4.28 13.57
C GLU A 190 12.68 5.01 12.50
N GLU A 191 13.54 5.94 12.93
CA GLU A 191 14.42 6.72 12.04
C GLU A 191 15.49 5.84 11.34
N SER A 192 15.83 4.70 11.95
CA SER A 192 16.84 3.77 11.46
C SER A 192 16.31 2.85 10.34
N GLU A 193 14.98 2.66 10.30
CA GLU A 193 14.29 1.73 9.41
C GLU A 193 14.35 2.18 7.95
N MET A 194 14.23 1.20 7.05
CA MET A 194 14.17 1.43 5.61
C MET A 194 12.75 1.15 5.13
N LEU A 195 12.16 2.12 4.42
CA LEU A 195 10.84 1.99 3.82
C LEU A 195 10.96 1.73 2.33
N LEU A 196 10.09 0.88 1.80
CA LEU A 196 10.00 0.61 0.36
C LEU A 196 8.95 1.52 -0.27
N LEU A 197 9.36 2.30 -1.27
CA LEU A 197 8.45 3.08 -2.10
C LEU A 197 7.87 2.18 -3.21
N ARG A 198 6.55 2.01 -3.22
CA ARG A 198 5.85 1.19 -4.22
C ARG A 198 4.57 1.88 -4.67
N ARG A 199 4.20 1.68 -5.93
CA ARG A 199 2.92 2.16 -6.48
C ARG A 199 1.78 1.34 -5.85
N LYS A 200 0.79 2.04 -5.29
CA LYS A 200 -0.41 1.48 -4.63
C LYS A 200 -1.68 1.71 -5.46
N PHE A 201 -1.76 2.81 -6.23
CA PHE A 201 -2.93 3.13 -7.04
C PHE A 201 -2.57 3.27 -8.53
N PHE A 202 -3.47 2.86 -9.41
CA PHE A 202 -3.27 2.88 -10.87
C PHE A 202 -4.34 3.78 -11.50
N TYR A 203 -4.01 5.05 -11.78
CA TYR A 203 -4.96 6.07 -12.24
C TYR A 203 -4.59 6.67 -13.61
N SER A 204 -3.31 6.99 -13.85
CA SER A 204 -2.81 7.75 -15.01
C SER A 204 -1.99 6.92 -16.00
N ASP A 205 -2.37 5.67 -16.26
CA ASP A 205 -1.68 4.76 -17.19
C ASP A 205 -1.95 5.06 -18.68
N GLN A 206 -2.05 6.34 -19.08
CA GLN A 206 -2.60 6.68 -20.39
C GLN A 206 -1.71 6.29 -21.58
N ASN A 207 -0.38 6.11 -21.44
CA ASN A 207 0.47 5.57 -22.53
C ASN A 207 1.72 4.86 -22.02
N VAL A 208 2.16 3.79 -22.72
CA VAL A 208 3.51 3.20 -22.58
C VAL A 208 4.38 3.84 -23.67
N ASP A 209 5.27 4.76 -23.30
CA ASP A 209 6.17 5.39 -24.26
C ASP A 209 7.49 4.61 -24.36
N SER A 210 7.78 4.06 -25.54
CA SER A 210 9.04 3.34 -25.80
C SER A 210 10.26 4.26 -25.89
N ARG A 211 10.05 5.58 -25.99
CA ARG A 211 11.11 6.59 -26.10
C ARG A 211 11.77 6.92 -24.75
N ASP A 212 11.15 6.53 -23.63
CA ASP A 212 11.74 6.60 -22.29
C ASP A 212 12.02 5.18 -21.76
N PRO A 213 13.23 4.64 -22.00
CA PRO A 213 13.57 3.28 -21.57
C PRO A 213 13.63 3.13 -20.04
N VAL A 214 13.83 4.22 -19.28
CA VAL A 214 13.86 4.18 -17.81
C VAL A 214 12.44 4.01 -17.28
N GLN A 215 11.50 4.85 -17.73
CA GLN A 215 10.10 4.74 -17.36
C GLN A 215 9.51 3.39 -17.76
N LEU A 216 9.81 2.94 -18.98
CA LEU A 216 9.38 1.62 -19.47
C LEU A 216 9.93 0.49 -18.60
N ASN A 217 11.20 0.55 -18.20
CA ASN A 217 11.79 -0.46 -17.32
C ASN A 217 11.10 -0.50 -15.96
N LEU A 218 10.77 0.66 -15.38
CA LEU A 218 10.03 0.72 -14.10
C LEU A 218 8.63 0.10 -14.23
N LEU A 219 7.91 0.41 -15.31
CA LEU A 219 6.59 -0.20 -15.58
C LEU A 219 6.68 -1.72 -15.77
N TYR A 220 7.69 -2.19 -16.50
CA TYR A 220 7.94 -3.61 -16.70
C TYR A 220 8.26 -4.32 -15.38
N VAL A 221 9.21 -3.81 -14.60
CA VAL A 221 9.62 -4.41 -13.32
C VAL A 221 8.42 -4.50 -12.39
N GLN A 222 7.62 -3.44 -12.29
CA GLN A 222 6.43 -3.45 -11.45
C GLN A 222 5.41 -4.49 -11.93
N ALA A 223 5.03 -4.47 -13.21
CA ALA A 223 4.05 -5.42 -13.75
C ALA A 223 4.54 -6.88 -13.62
N ARG A 224 5.83 -7.13 -13.82
CA ARG A 224 6.45 -8.44 -13.62
C ARG A 224 6.34 -8.86 -12.17
N ASP A 225 6.76 -8.02 -11.25
CA ASP A 225 6.78 -8.34 -9.83
C ASP A 225 5.36 -8.59 -9.30
N ASP A 226 4.39 -7.74 -9.68
CA ASP A 226 2.97 -7.91 -9.35
C ASP A 226 2.40 -9.25 -9.87
N ILE A 227 2.83 -9.72 -11.04
CA ILE A 227 2.41 -11.03 -11.57
C ILE A 227 3.11 -12.17 -10.81
N LEU A 228 4.43 -12.12 -10.67
CA LEU A 228 5.22 -13.18 -10.03
C LEU A 228 4.85 -13.37 -8.55
N ASN A 229 4.61 -12.25 -7.87
CA ASN A 229 4.15 -12.25 -6.50
C ASN A 229 2.64 -12.41 -6.41
N GLY A 230 1.86 -12.67 -7.46
CA GLY A 230 0.42 -12.95 -7.35
C GLY A 230 -0.51 -11.78 -7.02
N SER A 231 0.02 -10.57 -6.78
CA SER A 231 -0.80 -9.35 -6.58
C SER A 231 -1.64 -9.00 -7.80
N HIS A 232 -1.16 -9.36 -9.00
CA HIS A 232 -1.90 -9.36 -10.26
C HIS A 232 -2.18 -10.82 -10.68
N PRO A 233 -3.34 -11.38 -10.31
CA PRO A 233 -3.71 -12.75 -10.65
C PRO A 233 -3.90 -12.91 -12.16
N VAL A 234 -3.22 -13.87 -12.74
CA VAL A 234 -3.31 -14.23 -14.16
C VAL A 234 -3.54 -15.72 -14.32
N SER A 235 -4.12 -16.14 -15.45
CA SER A 235 -4.28 -17.57 -15.74
C SER A 235 -2.93 -18.23 -16.01
N PHE A 236 -2.88 -19.56 -15.93
CA PHE A 236 -1.65 -20.32 -16.24
C PHE A 236 -1.13 -20.03 -17.66
N ASP A 237 -2.03 -19.93 -18.63
CA ASP A 237 -1.65 -19.67 -20.02
C ASP A 237 -1.02 -18.29 -20.17
N LYS A 238 -1.60 -17.27 -19.52
CA LYS A 238 -1.02 -15.92 -19.50
C LYS A 238 0.29 -15.86 -18.71
N ALA A 239 0.40 -16.58 -17.60
CA ALA A 239 1.66 -16.67 -16.86
C ALA A 239 2.80 -17.23 -17.72
N CYS A 240 2.54 -18.23 -18.56
CA CYS A 240 3.53 -18.76 -19.50
C CYS A 240 3.90 -17.77 -20.60
N GLU A 241 2.91 -17.02 -21.12
CA GLU A 241 3.13 -15.97 -22.12
C GLU A 241 4.03 -14.86 -21.57
N PHE A 242 3.75 -14.36 -20.35
CA PHE A 242 4.61 -13.41 -19.65
C PHE A 242 6.01 -13.94 -19.43
N ALA A 243 6.15 -15.18 -18.96
CA ALA A 243 7.43 -15.84 -18.76
C ALA A 243 8.22 -15.98 -20.07
N GLY A 244 7.55 -16.25 -21.20
CA GLY A 244 8.17 -16.29 -22.52
C GLY A 244 8.73 -14.93 -22.94
N ILE A 245 7.95 -13.86 -22.72
CA ILE A 245 8.42 -12.48 -22.96
C ILE A 245 9.57 -12.12 -22.00
N GLN A 246 9.50 -12.53 -20.73
CA GLN A 246 10.58 -12.33 -19.77
C GLN A 246 11.86 -13.07 -20.17
N ALA A 247 11.75 -14.27 -20.74
CA ALA A 247 12.89 -15.02 -21.27
C ALA A 247 13.53 -14.29 -22.47
N GLN A 248 12.72 -13.65 -23.33
CA GLN A 248 13.23 -12.79 -24.40
C GLN A 248 13.98 -11.57 -23.84
N ILE A 249 13.45 -10.93 -22.79
CA ILE A 249 14.09 -9.78 -22.12
C ILE A 249 15.43 -10.19 -21.50
N GLN A 250 15.51 -11.34 -20.83
CA GLN A 250 16.70 -11.75 -20.09
C GLN A 250 17.77 -12.45 -20.95
N PHE A 251 17.35 -13.21 -21.97
CA PHE A 251 18.25 -14.09 -22.72
C PHE A 251 18.32 -13.78 -24.22
N GLY A 252 17.51 -12.83 -24.71
CA GLY A 252 17.38 -12.53 -26.13
C GLY A 252 16.66 -13.65 -26.90
N LEU A 253 16.96 -13.76 -28.20
CA LEU A 253 16.33 -14.72 -29.12
C LEU A 253 16.36 -16.16 -28.60
N HIS A 254 15.26 -16.90 -28.79
CA HIS A 254 15.19 -18.30 -28.41
C HIS A 254 16.16 -19.18 -29.22
N VAL A 255 17.00 -19.97 -28.52
CA VAL A 255 17.98 -20.88 -29.12
C VAL A 255 17.70 -22.32 -28.66
N GLU A 256 17.14 -23.16 -29.53
CA GLU A 256 16.65 -24.51 -29.19
C GLU A 256 17.71 -25.43 -28.57
N HIS A 257 18.98 -25.28 -28.94
CA HIS A 257 20.04 -26.13 -28.40
C HIS A 257 20.48 -25.72 -26.98
N LYS A 258 20.24 -24.46 -26.58
CA LYS A 258 20.63 -23.85 -25.30
C LYS A 258 19.45 -23.81 -24.33
N HIS A 259 18.30 -23.33 -24.78
CA HIS A 259 17.08 -23.15 -23.99
C HIS A 259 16.28 -24.46 -23.96
N LYS A 260 16.78 -25.43 -23.19
CA LYS A 260 16.19 -26.75 -22.99
C LYS A 260 15.62 -26.90 -21.58
N THR A 261 14.85 -27.95 -21.35
CA THR A 261 14.32 -28.30 -20.02
C THR A 261 15.41 -28.29 -18.96
N GLY A 262 15.16 -27.60 -17.84
CA GLY A 262 16.10 -27.40 -16.74
C GLY A 262 16.99 -26.15 -16.89
N PHE A 263 16.79 -25.34 -17.93
CA PHE A 263 17.53 -24.08 -18.11
C PHE A 263 16.95 -22.94 -17.26
N LEU A 264 15.62 -22.89 -17.07
CA LEU A 264 14.97 -21.82 -16.31
C LEU A 264 14.81 -22.21 -14.83
N ASP A 265 15.14 -21.30 -13.91
CA ASP A 265 14.58 -21.37 -12.55
C ASP A 265 13.14 -20.84 -12.57
N LEU A 266 12.18 -21.76 -12.64
CA LEU A 266 10.76 -21.43 -12.75
C LEU A 266 10.23 -20.55 -11.60
N LYS A 267 10.92 -20.46 -10.46
CA LYS A 267 10.56 -19.56 -9.37
C LYS A 267 10.68 -18.08 -9.74
N GLU A 268 11.55 -17.76 -10.69
CA GLU A 268 11.77 -16.38 -11.16
C GLU A 268 10.86 -15.98 -12.33
N PHE A 269 10.13 -16.95 -12.90
CA PHE A 269 9.33 -16.77 -14.12
C PHE A 269 7.83 -16.99 -13.92
N LEU A 270 7.43 -17.72 -12.87
CA LEU A 270 6.03 -18.07 -12.66
C LEU A 270 5.55 -17.75 -11.24
N PRO A 271 4.27 -17.36 -11.09
CA PRO A 271 3.61 -17.33 -9.80
C PRO A 271 3.73 -18.66 -9.05
N LYS A 272 3.82 -18.61 -7.71
CA LYS A 272 4.08 -19.77 -6.84
C LYS A 272 3.14 -20.95 -7.08
N GLU A 273 1.89 -20.68 -7.46
CA GLU A 273 0.89 -21.70 -7.76
C GLU A 273 1.17 -22.50 -9.06
N TYR A 274 1.89 -21.93 -10.02
CA TYR A 274 2.13 -22.53 -11.33
C TYR A 274 3.51 -23.20 -11.48
N ILE A 275 4.44 -22.97 -10.54
CA ILE A 275 5.81 -23.53 -10.58
C ILE A 275 5.81 -25.07 -10.73
N LYS A 276 4.88 -25.76 -10.04
CA LYS A 276 4.80 -27.23 -10.04
C LYS A 276 3.92 -27.79 -11.16
N GLN A 277 3.39 -26.95 -12.04
CA GLN A 277 2.52 -27.40 -13.12
C GLN A 277 3.32 -28.11 -14.20
N ARG A 278 2.89 -29.32 -14.58
CA ARG A 278 3.62 -30.12 -15.56
C ARG A 278 3.61 -29.45 -16.93
N GLY A 279 4.78 -29.34 -17.56
CA GLY A 279 4.93 -28.79 -18.90
C GLY A 279 5.00 -27.27 -18.98
N SER A 280 5.07 -26.57 -17.84
CA SER A 280 5.23 -25.11 -17.77
C SER A 280 6.45 -24.61 -18.54
N GLU A 281 7.63 -25.15 -18.27
CA GLU A 281 8.87 -24.73 -18.94
C GLU A 281 8.82 -24.93 -20.47
N LYS A 282 8.24 -26.05 -20.92
CA LYS A 282 8.05 -26.30 -22.35
C LYS A 282 7.13 -25.26 -22.99
N LYS A 283 6.06 -24.88 -22.29
CA LYS A 283 5.13 -23.84 -22.77
C LYS A 283 5.81 -22.47 -22.82
N ILE A 284 6.57 -22.12 -21.78
CA ILE A 284 7.37 -20.88 -21.75
C ILE A 284 8.31 -20.79 -22.96
N PHE A 285 8.98 -21.88 -23.32
CA PHE A 285 9.87 -21.87 -24.50
C PHE A 285 9.13 -21.76 -25.83
N VAL A 286 7.89 -22.26 -25.92
CA VAL A 286 7.04 -22.03 -27.10
C VAL A 286 6.69 -20.54 -27.22
N ASP A 287 6.32 -19.90 -26.11
CA ASP A 287 6.00 -18.47 -26.08
C ASP A 287 7.26 -17.61 -26.31
N HIS A 288 8.41 -18.01 -25.76
CA HIS A 288 9.72 -17.39 -26.02
C HIS A 288 10.10 -17.45 -27.50
N LYS A 289 9.92 -18.61 -28.15
CA LYS A 289 10.15 -18.75 -29.60
C LYS A 289 9.21 -17.87 -30.42
N THR A 290 7.97 -17.67 -29.96
CA THR A 290 6.98 -16.82 -30.63
C THR A 290 7.34 -15.34 -30.59
N CYS A 291 8.17 -14.91 -29.61
CA CYS A 291 8.70 -13.54 -29.57
C CYS A 291 9.65 -13.22 -30.73
N GLY A 292 10.22 -14.22 -31.40
CA GLY A 292 11.10 -14.02 -32.56
C GLY A 292 12.27 -13.08 -32.26
N GLU A 293 12.54 -12.14 -33.18
CA GLU A 293 13.65 -11.20 -33.09
C GLU A 293 13.31 -9.90 -32.34
N MET A 294 12.23 -9.90 -31.54
CA MET A 294 11.87 -8.74 -30.73
C MET A 294 13.03 -8.30 -29.82
N THR A 295 13.32 -7.00 -29.82
CA THR A 295 14.32 -6.39 -28.96
C THR A 295 13.87 -6.35 -27.50
N GLU A 296 14.80 -6.17 -26.57
CA GLU A 296 14.49 -6.05 -25.13
C GLU A 296 13.43 -4.95 -24.87
N ILE A 297 13.55 -3.80 -25.53
CA ILE A 297 12.62 -2.66 -25.39
C ILE A 297 11.23 -3.06 -25.89
N GLU A 298 11.13 -3.67 -27.08
CA GLU A 298 9.85 -4.12 -27.64
C GLU A 298 9.21 -5.20 -26.76
N SER A 299 10.01 -6.11 -26.21
CA SER A 299 9.53 -7.13 -25.27
C SER A 299 9.01 -6.51 -23.98
N LYS A 300 9.67 -5.50 -23.41
CA LYS A 300 9.16 -4.76 -22.24
C LYS A 300 7.84 -4.03 -22.55
N VAL A 301 7.75 -3.39 -23.71
CA VAL A 301 6.50 -2.74 -24.16
C VAL A 301 5.39 -3.77 -24.28
N ASN A 302 5.66 -4.92 -24.91
CA ASN A 302 4.67 -5.98 -25.09
C ASN A 302 4.23 -6.56 -23.74
N TYR A 303 5.17 -6.82 -22.82
CA TYR A 303 4.86 -7.29 -21.48
C TYR A 303 3.88 -6.34 -20.77
N VAL A 304 4.19 -5.03 -20.74
CA VAL A 304 3.34 -4.04 -20.05
C VAL A 304 1.98 -3.89 -20.74
N LYS A 305 1.93 -3.90 -22.08
CA LYS A 305 0.68 -3.86 -22.84
C LYS A 305 -0.20 -5.07 -22.57
N LEU A 306 0.40 -6.27 -22.56
CA LEU A 306 -0.31 -7.51 -22.25
C LEU A 306 -0.86 -7.46 -20.83
N ALA A 307 -0.06 -7.06 -19.84
CA ALA A 307 -0.52 -6.88 -18.46
C ALA A 307 -1.73 -5.94 -18.39
N ARG A 308 -1.65 -4.76 -19.01
CA ARG A 308 -2.73 -3.76 -19.05
C ARG A 308 -3.98 -4.21 -19.79
N SER A 309 -3.86 -5.15 -20.73
CA SER A 309 -5.01 -5.66 -21.48
C SER A 309 -5.88 -6.62 -20.67
N LEU A 310 -5.37 -7.14 -19.54
CA LEU A 310 -6.11 -8.06 -18.70
C LEU A 310 -7.14 -7.30 -17.84
N PRO A 311 -8.36 -7.84 -17.67
CA PRO A 311 -9.38 -7.23 -16.81
C PRO A 311 -8.99 -7.22 -15.33
N THR A 312 -7.98 -8.00 -14.95
CA THR A 312 -7.41 -8.08 -13.60
C THR A 312 -6.33 -7.03 -13.34
N TYR A 313 -5.96 -6.21 -14.33
CA TYR A 313 -4.95 -5.16 -14.17
C TYR A 313 -5.46 -3.98 -13.34
N GLY A 314 -4.62 -3.51 -12.40
CA GLY A 314 -4.97 -2.38 -11.54
C GLY A 314 -6.10 -2.69 -10.55
N VAL A 315 -6.38 -3.97 -10.32
CA VAL A 315 -7.39 -4.45 -9.38
C VAL A 315 -6.72 -4.95 -8.11
N SER A 316 -7.17 -4.49 -6.95
CA SER A 316 -6.73 -5.04 -5.66
C SER A 316 -7.56 -6.27 -5.32
N PHE A 317 -6.92 -7.44 -5.18
CA PHE A 317 -7.61 -8.71 -4.95
C PHE A 317 -7.52 -9.19 -3.51
N PHE A 318 -8.65 -9.68 -3.00
CA PHE A 318 -8.77 -10.35 -1.71
C PHE A 318 -9.24 -11.78 -1.90
N LEU A 319 -8.59 -12.71 -1.24
CA LEU A 319 -8.98 -14.12 -1.28
C LEU A 319 -10.07 -14.40 -0.25
N VAL A 320 -11.29 -14.63 -0.73
CA VAL A 320 -12.48 -14.78 0.10
C VAL A 320 -13.15 -16.14 -0.08
N LYS A 321 -14.09 -16.49 0.80
CA LYS A 321 -14.90 -17.70 0.69
C LYS A 321 -16.37 -17.36 0.49
N GLU A 322 -16.95 -17.86 -0.59
CA GLU A 322 -18.38 -17.75 -0.88
C GLU A 322 -19.12 -18.99 -0.39
N LYS A 323 -20.32 -18.78 0.19
CA LYS A 323 -21.23 -19.90 0.49
C LYS A 323 -22.11 -20.18 -0.72
N MET A 324 -22.01 -21.38 -1.29
CA MET A 324 -22.87 -21.78 -2.41
C MET A 324 -24.31 -21.99 -1.93
N LYS A 325 -25.30 -21.41 -2.64
CA LYS A 325 -26.73 -21.58 -2.29
C LYS A 325 -27.19 -23.05 -2.36
N SER A 326 -26.61 -23.84 -3.26
CA SER A 326 -27.02 -25.24 -3.55
C SER A 326 -26.28 -26.31 -2.74
N LYS A 327 -25.18 -25.97 -2.06
CA LYS A 327 -24.36 -26.91 -1.27
C LYS A 327 -23.84 -26.17 -0.04
N ASN A 328 -23.92 -26.77 1.15
CA ASN A 328 -23.34 -26.20 2.37
C ASN A 328 -21.79 -26.30 2.37
N LYS A 329 -21.18 -25.73 1.33
CA LYS A 329 -19.76 -25.77 1.00
C LYS A 329 -19.31 -24.34 0.70
N LEU A 330 -18.16 -23.99 1.28
CA LEU A 330 -17.46 -22.75 1.00
C LEU A 330 -16.55 -22.95 -0.21
N VAL A 331 -16.60 -22.02 -1.15
CA VAL A 331 -15.79 -22.02 -2.37
C VAL A 331 -14.86 -20.82 -2.36
N PRO A 332 -13.53 -21.00 -2.53
CA PRO A 332 -12.60 -19.89 -2.67
C PRO A 332 -12.93 -19.05 -3.90
N ARG A 333 -12.85 -17.72 -3.74
CA ARG A 333 -13.07 -16.73 -4.78
C ARG A 333 -12.11 -15.56 -4.59
N LEU A 334 -11.75 -14.89 -5.67
CA LEU A 334 -11.04 -13.62 -5.62
C LEU A 334 -12.07 -12.48 -5.70
N LEU A 335 -12.07 -11.61 -4.71
CA LEU A 335 -12.86 -10.37 -4.70
C LEU A 335 -11.92 -9.24 -5.12
N GLY A 336 -12.14 -8.69 -6.31
CA GLY A 336 -11.37 -7.57 -6.85
C GLY A 336 -12.06 -6.23 -6.56
N ILE A 337 -11.31 -5.24 -6.15
CA ILE A 337 -11.78 -3.86 -5.95
C ILE A 337 -10.96 -2.93 -6.85
N THR A 338 -11.65 -2.13 -7.66
CA THR A 338 -11.06 -1.07 -8.48
C THR A 338 -11.65 0.28 -8.10
N LYS A 339 -11.16 1.36 -8.73
CA LYS A 339 -11.77 2.69 -8.63
C LYS A 339 -13.16 2.78 -9.28
N GLU A 340 -13.56 1.82 -10.11
CA GLU A 340 -14.80 1.86 -10.90
C GLU A 340 -15.79 0.77 -10.50
N SER A 341 -15.30 -0.36 -10.00
CA SER A 341 -16.09 -1.57 -9.82
C SER A 341 -15.58 -2.48 -8.70
N VAL A 342 -16.48 -3.32 -8.21
CA VAL A 342 -16.17 -4.53 -7.46
C VAL A 342 -16.39 -5.71 -8.39
N MET A 343 -15.45 -6.65 -8.43
CA MET A 343 -15.53 -7.81 -9.32
C MET A 343 -15.30 -9.12 -8.57
N ARG A 344 -15.95 -10.16 -9.06
CA ARG A 344 -15.92 -11.52 -8.54
C ARG A 344 -15.21 -12.41 -9.53
N VAL A 345 -14.02 -12.88 -9.17
CA VAL A 345 -13.11 -13.59 -10.08
C VAL A 345 -12.90 -15.03 -9.63
N GLU A 346 -13.01 -15.99 -10.55
CA GLU A 346 -12.72 -17.39 -10.26
C GLU A 346 -11.26 -17.60 -9.88
N GLU A 347 -11.02 -18.29 -8.76
CA GLU A 347 -9.68 -18.45 -8.19
C GLU A 347 -8.72 -19.23 -9.11
N LYS A 348 -9.20 -20.17 -9.93
CA LYS A 348 -8.32 -20.99 -10.79
C LYS A 348 -8.07 -20.41 -12.17
N THR A 349 -9.15 -20.11 -12.89
CA THR A 349 -9.08 -19.62 -14.27
C THR A 349 -8.74 -18.15 -14.33
N LYS A 350 -9.02 -17.42 -13.24
CA LYS A 350 -8.96 -15.96 -13.14
C LYS A 350 -10.00 -15.26 -14.03
N ASP A 351 -11.06 -15.95 -14.40
CA ASP A 351 -12.17 -15.39 -15.16
C ASP A 351 -13.05 -14.49 -14.28
N VAL A 352 -13.42 -13.32 -14.81
CA VAL A 352 -14.39 -12.42 -14.18
C VAL A 352 -15.78 -13.03 -14.32
N VAL A 353 -16.36 -13.44 -13.19
CA VAL A 353 -17.66 -14.10 -13.14
C VAL A 353 -18.80 -13.10 -12.99
N GLN A 354 -18.53 -12.00 -12.28
CA GLN A 354 -19.51 -10.93 -12.07
C GLN A 354 -18.76 -9.63 -11.76
N GLU A 355 -19.32 -8.50 -12.17
CA GLU A 355 -18.78 -7.18 -11.92
C GLU A 355 -19.92 -6.23 -11.58
N TRP A 356 -19.72 -5.39 -10.58
CA TRP A 356 -20.65 -4.39 -10.10
C TRP A 356 -19.97 -3.03 -10.08
N PRO A 357 -20.50 -2.00 -10.77
CA PRO A 357 -19.96 -0.66 -10.64
C PRO A 357 -20.01 -0.18 -9.19
N LEU A 358 -18.97 0.51 -8.71
CA LEU A 358 -18.92 1.02 -7.33
C LEU A 358 -20.09 1.95 -7.02
N THR A 359 -20.61 2.66 -8.02
CA THR A 359 -21.80 3.53 -7.92
C THR A 359 -23.08 2.78 -7.55
N THR A 360 -23.13 1.47 -7.76
CA THR A 360 -24.28 0.62 -7.38
C THR A 360 -24.22 0.13 -5.94
N VAL A 361 -23.09 0.31 -5.24
CA VAL A 361 -22.93 -0.10 -3.86
C VAL A 361 -23.65 0.89 -2.96
N LYS A 362 -24.75 0.46 -2.32
CA LYS A 362 -25.53 1.31 -1.40
C LYS A 362 -24.88 1.41 -0.03
N ARG A 363 -24.36 0.29 0.48
CA ARG A 363 -23.64 0.20 1.77
C ARG A 363 -22.85 -1.10 1.84
N TRP A 364 -21.88 -1.14 2.74
CA TRP A 364 -21.13 -2.34 3.06
C TRP A 364 -20.99 -2.52 4.57
N ALA A 365 -20.70 -3.74 5.00
CA ALA A 365 -20.45 -4.06 6.39
C ALA A 365 -19.26 -5.03 6.51
N ALA A 366 -18.31 -4.66 7.35
CA ALA A 366 -17.17 -5.48 7.70
C ALA A 366 -17.36 -6.10 9.10
N SER A 367 -16.93 -7.36 9.24
CA SER A 367 -16.73 -8.02 10.52
C SER A 367 -15.37 -8.73 10.52
N PRO A 368 -14.86 -9.15 11.69
CA PRO A 368 -13.59 -9.89 11.76
C PRO A 368 -13.55 -11.20 10.96
N LYS A 369 -14.70 -11.71 10.48
CA LYS A 369 -14.81 -12.99 9.76
C LYS A 369 -15.64 -12.92 8.48
N SER A 370 -16.18 -11.75 8.13
CA SER A 370 -17.03 -11.61 6.96
C SER A 370 -17.01 -10.20 6.41
N PHE A 371 -17.34 -10.11 5.12
CA PHE A 371 -17.59 -8.84 4.45
C PHE A 371 -18.88 -8.98 3.64
N THR A 372 -19.71 -7.94 3.65
CA THR A 372 -21.02 -7.93 2.98
C THR A 372 -21.23 -6.66 2.18
N LEU A 373 -21.66 -6.81 0.94
CA LEU A 373 -22.10 -5.72 0.05
C LEU A 373 -23.62 -5.76 -0.11
N ASP A 374 -24.23 -4.57 0.00
CA ASP A 374 -25.61 -4.31 -0.33
C ASP A 374 -25.69 -3.37 -1.54
N PHE A 375 -26.31 -3.84 -2.61
CA PHE A 375 -26.50 -3.10 -3.85
C PHE A 375 -27.91 -2.47 -3.94
N GLY A 376 -28.72 -2.54 -2.87
CA GLY A 376 -30.07 -1.96 -2.85
C GLY A 376 -30.96 -2.54 -3.95
N GLU A 377 -31.53 -1.66 -4.78
CA GLU A 377 -32.46 -2.04 -5.85
C GLU A 377 -31.77 -2.71 -7.04
N TYR A 378 -30.44 -2.59 -7.17
CA TYR A 378 -29.69 -3.22 -8.25
C TYR A 378 -29.56 -4.74 -8.07
N GLN A 379 -29.77 -5.26 -6.85
CA GLN A 379 -29.73 -6.71 -6.60
C GLN A 379 -30.55 -7.11 -5.36
N GLU A 380 -31.48 -8.05 -5.52
CA GLU A 380 -32.40 -8.49 -4.45
C GLU A 380 -31.72 -9.12 -3.23
N SER A 381 -30.49 -9.63 -3.37
CA SER A 381 -29.78 -10.31 -2.29
C SER A 381 -28.39 -9.73 -2.06
N TYR A 382 -28.03 -9.58 -0.78
CA TYR A 382 -26.68 -9.22 -0.37
C TYR A 382 -25.63 -10.19 -0.95
N TYR A 383 -24.46 -9.63 -1.26
CA TYR A 383 -23.28 -10.42 -1.56
C TYR A 383 -22.41 -10.50 -0.31
N SER A 384 -22.41 -11.66 0.34
CA SER A 384 -21.65 -11.91 1.57
C SER A 384 -20.57 -12.97 1.37
N VAL A 385 -19.39 -12.67 1.89
CA VAL A 385 -18.22 -13.57 1.84
C VAL A 385 -17.60 -13.72 3.23
N GLN A 386 -16.98 -14.87 3.48
CA GLN A 386 -16.15 -15.06 4.66
C GLN A 386 -14.71 -14.66 4.35
N THR A 387 -14.15 -13.80 5.19
CA THR A 387 -12.80 -13.27 5.07
C THR A 387 -12.35 -12.73 6.42
N THR A 388 -11.05 -12.79 6.70
CA THR A 388 -10.44 -12.11 7.86
C THR A 388 -10.10 -10.65 7.54
N GLU A 389 -10.30 -10.23 6.30
CA GLU A 389 -9.82 -8.95 5.75
C GLU A 389 -10.97 -7.97 5.47
N GLY A 390 -12.11 -8.15 6.15
CA GLY A 390 -13.29 -7.31 5.94
C GLY A 390 -13.00 -5.82 6.16
N GLU A 391 -12.13 -5.51 7.13
CA GLU A 391 -11.76 -4.13 7.47
C GLU A 391 -10.91 -3.49 6.37
N GLN A 392 -9.91 -4.21 5.84
CA GLN A 392 -9.05 -3.74 4.75
C GLN A 392 -9.87 -3.51 3.47
N ILE A 393 -10.79 -4.43 3.14
CA ILE A 393 -11.70 -4.27 2.00
C ILE A 393 -12.57 -3.03 2.19
N SER A 394 -13.13 -2.83 3.39
CA SER A 394 -13.95 -1.66 3.75
C SER A 394 -13.19 -0.36 3.57
N GLN A 395 -11.95 -0.27 4.08
CA GLN A 395 -11.10 0.92 3.98
C GLN A 395 -10.73 1.23 2.53
N LEU A 396 -10.45 0.21 1.72
CA LEU A 396 -10.12 0.40 0.31
C LEU A 396 -11.30 0.96 -0.49
N ILE A 397 -12.50 0.40 -0.30
CA ILE A 397 -13.72 0.90 -0.94
C ILE A 397 -14.02 2.34 -0.49
N ALA A 398 -13.92 2.62 0.81
CA ALA A 398 -14.10 3.97 1.35
C ALA A 398 -13.12 4.97 0.70
N GLY A 399 -11.84 4.60 0.59
CA GLY A 399 -10.81 5.42 -0.05
C GLY A 399 -11.13 5.72 -1.52
N TYR A 400 -11.59 4.75 -2.29
CA TYR A 400 -12.00 4.99 -3.68
C TYR A 400 -13.20 5.92 -3.79
N ILE A 401 -14.23 5.72 -2.95
CA ILE A 401 -15.42 6.59 -2.93
C ILE A 401 -15.05 8.03 -2.54
N ASP A 402 -14.20 8.22 -1.54
CA ASP A 402 -13.72 9.54 -1.13
C ASP A 402 -12.98 10.27 -2.26
N ILE A 403 -12.12 9.55 -3.00
CA ILE A 403 -11.41 10.11 -4.16
C ILE A 403 -12.39 10.51 -5.26
N ILE A 404 -13.40 9.68 -5.55
CA ILE A 404 -14.44 9.98 -6.55
C ILE A 404 -15.20 11.25 -6.16
N LEU A 405 -15.66 11.35 -4.91
CA LEU A 405 -16.42 12.50 -4.41
C LEU A 405 -15.59 13.79 -4.40
N LYS A 406 -14.32 13.72 -4.00
CA LYS A 406 -13.38 14.86 -4.06
C LYS A 406 -13.14 15.34 -5.48
N LYS A 407 -13.04 14.44 -6.46
CA LYS A 407 -12.87 14.85 -7.87
C LYS A 407 -14.17 15.38 -8.47
N ALA A 408 -15.33 14.83 -8.12
CA ALA A 408 -16.63 15.33 -8.57
C ALA A 408 -16.92 16.76 -8.07
N SER A 409 -16.49 17.10 -6.85
CA SER A 409 -16.62 18.45 -6.29
C SER A 409 -15.64 19.49 -6.88
N GLN A 410 -14.57 19.04 -7.54
CA GLN A 410 -13.63 19.90 -8.28
C GLN A 410 -14.05 20.17 -9.72
N VAL A 411 -15.00 19.39 -10.26
CA VAL A 411 -15.64 19.65 -11.55
C VAL A 411 -16.74 20.70 -11.34
N LYS A 412 -16.59 21.90 -11.90
CA LYS A 412 -17.65 22.92 -11.90
C LYS A 412 -18.95 22.35 -12.47
N PRO A 413 -20.13 22.78 -11.98
CA PRO A 413 -21.41 22.26 -12.44
C PRO A 413 -21.77 22.87 -13.80
N GLU A 414 -21.19 22.36 -14.87
CA GLU A 414 -21.78 22.45 -16.20
C GLU A 414 -21.88 21.03 -16.76
N THR A 415 -23.14 20.57 -16.88
CA THR A 415 -23.59 19.34 -17.55
C THR A 415 -23.48 18.01 -16.77
N LEU A 416 -24.31 17.84 -15.73
CA LEU A 416 -24.86 16.52 -15.38
C LEU A 416 -26.38 16.64 -15.13
N PRO A 417 -27.21 15.71 -15.67
CA PRO A 417 -28.66 15.75 -15.51
C PRO A 417 -29.10 15.42 -14.08
N THR A 418 -30.13 16.13 -13.64
CA THR A 418 -30.69 16.24 -12.29
C THR A 418 -31.39 14.99 -11.75
N SER A 419 -30.70 13.85 -11.68
CA SER A 419 -31.26 12.64 -11.07
C SER A 419 -30.28 11.98 -10.09
N ILE A 420 -29.78 12.75 -9.12
CA ILE A 420 -29.15 12.22 -7.90
C ILE A 420 -29.50 13.15 -6.74
N PHE A 421 -30.77 13.16 -6.35
CA PHE A 421 -31.20 13.48 -5.00
C PHE A 421 -32.49 12.71 -4.78
N PHE A 422 -32.39 11.53 -4.17
CA PHE A 422 -33.29 10.97 -3.15
C PHE A 422 -32.72 9.65 -2.63
#